data_AF-A0A356E4G8-F1
#
_entry.id   AF-A0A356E4G8-F1
#
_cell.length_a   1.000
_cell.length_b   1.000
_cell.length_c   1.000
_cell.angle_alpha   90.00
_cell.angle_beta   90.00
_cell.angle_gamma   90.00
#
_symmetry.space_group_name_H-M   'P 1'
#
loop_
_entity.id
_entity.type
_entity.pdbx_description
1 polymer ?
#
loop_
_entity_poly.entity_id
_entity_poly.type
_entity_poly.pdbx_seq_one_letter_code
_entity_poly.pdbx_strand_id
1 'polypeptide(L)'
;MNWESIKNEFLGGWKPFEVVWLSIFIIAQISAYIMEPDSVLAMISGIAGILCVVFVSKGKVSNYFFGLIFAYTYFYVAWGANFLGEMNTTLYVYIPAQFIGYFLWKENLHKDQQGSQAIITKSLTPRGWLALLLFMAVGTTLFVQALKAAGGSSTGLDGLTTIIVVAAQFLMILRYREQWVLWIILNVLSIILWAKTPAMNLMYSAYLLNSLYGYYNWTKLAKS
;
A
#
# COMPACT_ATOMS: atom_id res chain seq x y z
N MET A 1 3.27 -19.27 16.72
CA MET A 1 1.91 -19.22 16.13
C MET A 1 1.46 -20.65 15.92
N ASN A 2 0.29 -21.06 16.40
CA ASN A 2 -0.22 -22.43 16.18
C ASN A 2 -0.85 -22.54 14.78
N TRP A 3 -1.05 -23.77 14.29
CA TRP A 3 -1.58 -24.03 12.95
C TRP A 3 -2.94 -23.36 12.68
N GLU A 4 -3.84 -23.36 13.67
CA GLU A 4 -5.15 -22.73 13.57
C GLU A 4 -5.06 -21.21 13.37
N SER A 5 -4.14 -20.54 14.07
CA SER A 5 -3.91 -19.10 13.90
C SER A 5 -3.37 -18.78 12.51
N ILE A 6 -2.50 -19.61 11.94
CA ILE A 6 -2.03 -19.47 10.55
C ILE A 6 -3.21 -19.63 9.59
N LYS A 7 -4.01 -20.70 9.77
CA LYS A 7 -5.17 -20.97 8.92
C LYS A 7 -6.18 -19.81 8.96
N ASN A 8 -6.48 -19.28 10.14
CA ASN A 8 -7.40 -18.15 10.29
C ASN A 8 -6.83 -16.86 9.70
N GLU A 9 -5.52 -16.63 9.79
CA GLU A 9 -4.88 -15.47 9.19
C GLU A 9 -5.06 -15.48 7.66
N PHE A 10 -4.77 -16.60 7.00
CA PHE A 10 -4.83 -16.67 5.53
C PHE A 10 -6.23 -16.99 4.97
N LEU A 11 -7.03 -17.80 5.65
CA LEU A 11 -8.30 -18.32 5.12
C LEU A 11 -9.53 -17.85 5.91
N GLY A 12 -9.35 -17.22 7.07
CA GLY A 12 -10.45 -16.75 7.92
C GLY A 12 -11.00 -15.39 7.51
N GLY A 13 -12.31 -15.21 7.65
CA GLY A 13 -12.99 -13.91 7.56
C GLY A 13 -13.15 -13.35 6.14
N TRP A 14 -13.01 -14.18 5.09
CA TRP A 14 -13.18 -13.76 3.70
C TRP A 14 -14.64 -13.81 3.25
N LYS A 15 -15.09 -12.77 2.56
CA LYS A 15 -16.38 -12.74 1.86
C LYS A 15 -16.19 -13.35 0.46
N PRO A 16 -17.21 -14.01 -0.10
CA PRO A 16 -17.09 -14.64 -1.42
C PRO A 16 -16.58 -13.70 -2.52
N PHE A 17 -17.08 -12.45 -2.55
CA PHE A 17 -16.63 -11.49 -3.55
C PHE A 17 -15.14 -11.10 -3.38
N GLU A 18 -14.60 -11.05 -2.16
CA GLU A 18 -13.20 -10.71 -1.93
C GLU A 18 -12.27 -11.79 -2.49
N VAL A 19 -12.68 -13.07 -2.36
CA VAL A 19 -11.95 -14.21 -2.91
C VAL A 19 -11.98 -14.21 -4.43
N VAL A 20 -13.16 -14.02 -5.02
CA VAL A 20 -13.34 -13.94 -6.48
C VAL A 20 -12.52 -12.80 -7.06
N TRP A 21 -12.63 -11.62 -6.45
CA TRP A 21 -11.92 -10.42 -6.84
C TRP A 21 -10.39 -10.56 -6.76
N LEU A 22 -9.86 -11.10 -5.66
CA LEU A 22 -8.42 -11.35 -5.51
C LEU A 22 -7.94 -12.36 -6.56
N SER A 23 -8.72 -13.41 -6.81
CA SER A 23 -8.41 -14.42 -7.82
C SER A 23 -8.36 -13.81 -9.23
N ILE A 24 -9.32 -12.95 -9.57
CA ILE A 24 -9.34 -12.23 -10.85
C ILE A 24 -8.07 -11.39 -11.01
N PHE A 25 -7.67 -10.62 -10.00
CA PHE A 25 -6.46 -9.79 -10.08
C PHE A 25 -5.18 -10.60 -10.23
N ILE A 26 -5.03 -11.72 -9.50
CA ILE A 26 -3.87 -12.61 -9.66
C ILE A 26 -3.85 -13.25 -11.04
N ILE A 27 -5.00 -13.76 -11.51
CA ILE A 27 -5.11 -14.34 -12.85
C ILE A 27 -4.78 -13.30 -13.91
N ALA A 28 -5.29 -12.08 -13.78
CA ALA A 28 -5.02 -10.99 -14.71
C ALA A 28 -3.53 -10.62 -14.74
N GLN A 29 -2.86 -10.57 -13.57
CA GLN A 29 -1.42 -10.33 -13.49
C GLN A 29 -0.60 -11.42 -14.17
N ILE A 30 -0.94 -12.69 -13.95
CA ILE A 30 -0.26 -13.84 -14.59
C ILE A 30 -0.52 -13.82 -16.10
N SER A 31 -1.75 -13.53 -16.51
CA SER A 31 -2.15 -13.51 -17.93
C SER A 31 -1.43 -12.39 -18.68
N ALA A 32 -1.31 -11.20 -18.08
CA ALA A 32 -0.54 -10.09 -18.64
C ALA A 32 0.92 -10.48 -18.89
N TYR A 33 1.56 -11.16 -17.92
CA TYR A 33 2.92 -11.65 -18.07
C TYR A 33 3.06 -12.75 -19.15
N ILE A 34 2.08 -13.65 -19.29
CA ILE A 34 2.12 -14.69 -20.33
C ILE A 34 1.96 -14.09 -21.73
N MET A 35 1.11 -13.08 -21.88
CA MET A 35 0.84 -12.42 -23.16
C MET A 35 2.01 -11.52 -23.60
N GLU A 36 2.60 -10.79 -22.66
CA GLU A 36 3.71 -9.88 -22.92
C GLU A 36 4.78 -10.05 -21.82
N PRO A 37 5.67 -11.06 -21.96
CA PRO A 37 6.67 -11.36 -20.95
C PRO A 37 7.73 -10.25 -20.90
N ASP A 38 7.60 -9.35 -19.92
CA ASP A 38 8.53 -8.24 -19.70
C ASP A 38 9.58 -8.59 -18.64
N SER A 39 9.14 -8.98 -17.46
CA SER A 39 9.96 -9.20 -16.28
C SER A 39 9.25 -10.10 -15.28
N VAL A 40 9.85 -11.26 -15.01
CA VAL A 40 9.41 -12.15 -13.92
C VAL A 40 9.35 -11.39 -12.59
N LEU A 41 10.29 -10.46 -12.39
CA LEU A 41 10.36 -9.64 -11.18
C LEU A 41 9.17 -8.68 -11.08
N ALA A 42 8.75 -8.08 -12.20
CA ALA A 42 7.55 -7.24 -12.26
C ALA A 42 6.27 -8.06 -11.99
N MET A 43 6.18 -9.29 -12.51
CA MET A 43 5.07 -10.19 -12.21
C MET A 43 5.01 -10.54 -10.71
N ILE A 44 6.14 -10.94 -10.11
CA ILE A 44 6.21 -11.26 -8.67
C ILE A 44 5.84 -10.04 -7.83
N SER A 45 6.37 -8.87 -8.19
CA SER A 45 6.01 -7.58 -7.57
C SER A 45 4.51 -7.35 -7.64
N GLY A 46 3.90 -7.52 -8.82
CA GLY A 46 2.46 -7.41 -9.03
C GLY A 46 1.65 -8.30 -8.10
N ILE A 47 1.97 -9.59 -8.06
CA ILE A 47 1.24 -10.57 -7.25
C ILE A 47 1.41 -10.29 -5.74
N ALA A 48 2.65 -10.12 -5.28
CA ALA A 48 2.94 -9.82 -3.87
C ALA A 48 2.29 -8.50 -3.44
N GLY A 49 2.31 -7.53 -4.33
CA GLY A 49 1.66 -6.25 -4.16
C GLY A 49 0.16 -6.33 -3.98
N ILE A 50 -0.53 -7.04 -4.89
CA ILE A 50 -1.97 -7.26 -4.84
C ILE A 50 -2.36 -7.96 -3.53
N LEU A 51 -1.62 -9.01 -3.16
CA LEU A 51 -1.82 -9.72 -1.89
C LEU A 51 -1.63 -8.78 -0.70
N CYS A 52 -0.56 -7.98 -0.69
CA CYS A 52 -0.31 -6.99 0.36
C CYS A 52 -1.52 -6.07 0.54
N VAL A 53 -1.92 -5.33 -0.50
CA VAL A 53 -2.96 -4.30 -0.36
C VAL A 53 -4.33 -4.88 -0.02
N VAL A 54 -4.65 -6.08 -0.50
CA VAL A 54 -5.89 -6.78 -0.13
C VAL A 54 -5.84 -7.20 1.34
N PHE A 55 -4.72 -7.69 1.84
CA PHE A 55 -4.58 -8.00 3.26
C PHE A 55 -4.62 -6.74 4.14
N VAL A 56 -4.11 -5.60 3.66
CA VAL A 56 -4.29 -4.30 4.32
C VAL A 56 -5.77 -3.93 4.39
N SER A 57 -6.54 -4.07 3.30
CA SER A 57 -7.98 -3.76 3.28
C SER A 57 -8.77 -4.63 4.25
N LYS A 58 -8.32 -5.86 4.50
CA LYS A 58 -8.84 -6.79 5.50
C LYS A 58 -8.34 -6.55 6.94
N GLY A 59 -7.32 -5.72 7.13
CA GLY A 59 -6.72 -5.49 8.45
C GLY A 59 -5.91 -6.68 8.98
N LYS A 60 -5.37 -7.51 8.08
CA LYS A 60 -4.59 -8.73 8.40
C LYS A 60 -3.10 -8.42 8.48
N VAL A 61 -2.41 -8.93 9.50
CA VAL A 61 -0.99 -8.60 9.78
C VAL A 61 -0.03 -9.23 8.76
N SER A 62 -0.41 -10.33 8.13
CA SER A 62 0.35 -10.96 7.05
C SER A 62 0.52 -10.07 5.80
N ASN A 63 -0.19 -8.94 5.71
CA ASN A 63 0.10 -7.90 4.72
C ASN A 63 1.58 -7.53 4.70
N TYR A 64 2.23 -7.42 5.87
CA TYR A 64 3.64 -7.00 5.97
C TYR A 64 4.62 -8.03 5.40
N PHE A 65 4.26 -9.31 5.38
CA PHE A 65 5.06 -10.34 4.72
C PHE A 65 5.02 -10.15 3.20
N PHE A 66 3.83 -10.01 2.62
CA PHE A 66 3.67 -9.76 1.19
C PHE A 66 4.22 -8.39 0.78
N GLY A 67 4.04 -7.38 1.64
CA GLY A 67 4.56 -6.04 1.45
C GLY A 67 6.08 -5.99 1.43
N LEU A 68 6.76 -6.87 2.18
CA LEU A 68 8.22 -6.99 2.12
C LEU A 68 8.68 -7.60 0.79
N ILE A 69 8.02 -8.66 0.31
CA ILE A 69 8.30 -9.24 -1.02
C ILE A 69 8.07 -8.21 -2.11
N PHE A 70 6.94 -7.50 -2.05
CA PHE A 70 6.63 -6.39 -2.95
C PHE A 70 7.72 -5.32 -2.90
N ALA A 71 8.07 -4.80 -1.73
CA ALA A 71 9.03 -3.70 -1.61
C ALA A 71 10.41 -4.07 -2.18
N TYR A 72 10.93 -5.27 -1.89
CA TYR A 72 12.21 -5.68 -2.47
C TYR A 72 12.15 -5.85 -3.99
N THR A 73 11.11 -6.50 -4.51
CA THR A 73 10.98 -6.73 -5.95
C THR A 73 10.70 -5.44 -6.72
N TYR A 74 9.78 -4.60 -6.21
CA TYR A 74 9.42 -3.32 -6.79
C TYR A 74 10.58 -2.31 -6.80
N PHE A 75 11.45 -2.32 -5.78
CA PHE A 75 12.67 -1.50 -5.78
C PHE A 75 13.51 -1.72 -7.04
N TYR A 76 13.77 -2.98 -7.39
CA TYR A 76 14.57 -3.32 -8.57
C TYR A 76 13.82 -3.03 -9.88
N VAL A 77 12.50 -3.18 -9.91
CA VAL A 77 11.71 -2.83 -11.10
C VAL A 77 11.72 -1.31 -11.33
N ALA A 78 11.49 -0.52 -10.28
CA ALA A 78 11.56 0.94 -10.34
C ALA A 78 12.97 1.43 -10.71
N TRP A 79 14.02 0.81 -10.18
CA TRP A 79 15.40 1.07 -10.58
C TRP A 79 15.60 0.79 -12.06
N GLY A 80 15.20 -0.38 -12.54
CA GLY A 80 15.36 -0.78 -13.94
C GLY A 80 14.62 0.14 -14.92
N ALA A 81 13.48 0.70 -14.51
CA ALA A 81 12.72 1.70 -15.27
C ALA A 81 13.23 3.13 -15.11
N ASN A 82 14.29 3.36 -14.32
CA ASN A 82 14.82 4.68 -13.96
C ASN A 82 13.80 5.60 -13.27
N PHE A 83 12.85 5.03 -12.53
CA PHE A 83 11.88 5.77 -11.71
C PHE A 83 12.44 5.97 -10.29
N LEU A 84 13.41 6.87 -10.18
CA LEU A 84 14.16 7.11 -8.94
C LEU A 84 13.27 7.51 -7.76
N GLY A 85 12.15 8.21 -7.99
CA GLY A 85 11.19 8.57 -6.94
C GLY A 85 10.52 7.35 -6.30
N GLU A 86 10.03 6.42 -7.13
CA GLU A 86 9.43 5.16 -6.67
C GLU A 86 10.46 4.25 -5.99
N MET A 87 11.67 4.17 -6.57
CA MET A 87 12.78 3.42 -6.01
C MET A 87 13.16 3.92 -4.60
N ASN A 88 13.39 5.23 -4.45
CA ASN A 88 13.75 5.84 -3.17
C ASN A 88 12.62 5.72 -2.15
N THR A 89 11.38 5.95 -2.56
CA THR A 89 10.20 5.77 -1.70
C THR A 89 10.13 4.33 -1.19
N THR A 90 10.38 3.35 -2.05
CA THR A 90 10.38 1.95 -1.66
C THR A 90 11.49 1.64 -0.65
N LEU A 91 12.71 2.12 -0.93
CA LEU A 91 13.88 1.89 -0.08
C LEU A 91 13.74 2.54 1.31
N TYR A 92 13.35 3.82 1.34
CA TYR A 92 13.38 4.63 2.57
C TYR A 92 12.06 4.67 3.33
N VAL A 93 10.93 4.40 2.66
CA VAL A 93 9.60 4.44 3.28
C VAL A 93 9.03 3.04 3.42
N TYR A 94 8.87 2.29 2.32
CA TYR A 94 8.15 1.01 2.36
C TYR A 94 8.88 -0.07 3.13
N ILE A 95 10.19 -0.29 2.89
CA ILE A 95 10.95 -1.34 3.57
C ILE A 95 10.96 -1.13 5.10
N PRO A 96 11.37 0.04 5.64
CA PRO A 96 11.34 0.26 7.08
C PRO A 96 9.93 0.14 7.67
N ALA A 97 8.93 0.65 6.95
CA ALA A 97 7.54 0.58 7.36
C ALA A 97 7.01 -0.86 7.49
N GLN A 98 7.56 -1.83 6.74
CA GLN A 98 7.15 -3.23 6.89
C GLN A 98 7.46 -3.76 8.28
N PHE A 99 8.65 -3.46 8.81
CA PHE A 99 9.07 -3.91 10.12
C PHE A 99 8.33 -3.16 11.23
N ILE A 100 8.31 -1.83 11.16
CA ILE A 100 7.66 -0.98 12.17
C ILE A 100 6.17 -1.32 12.26
N GLY A 101 5.51 -1.41 11.10
CA GLY A 101 4.10 -1.71 11.01
C GLY A 101 3.74 -3.09 11.52
N TYR A 102 4.54 -4.11 11.22
CA TYR A 102 4.30 -5.48 11.70
C TYR A 102 4.18 -5.54 13.22
N PHE A 103 5.14 -4.95 13.94
CA PHE A 103 5.13 -4.98 15.41
C PHE A 103 3.95 -4.19 15.98
N LEU A 104 3.70 -2.97 15.48
CA LEU A 104 2.60 -2.13 15.96
C LEU A 104 1.22 -2.73 15.71
N TRP A 105 1.01 -3.37 14.55
CA TRP A 105 -0.28 -4.00 14.26
C TRP A 105 -0.47 -5.29 15.05
N LYS A 106 0.60 -6.08 15.23
CA LYS A 106 0.54 -7.33 16.00
C LYS A 106 0.09 -7.09 17.44
N GLU A 107 0.56 -6.00 18.06
CA GLU A 107 0.14 -5.60 19.41
C GLU A 107 -1.32 -5.14 19.50
N ASN A 108 -1.96 -4.89 18.36
CA ASN A 108 -3.30 -4.31 18.27
C ASN A 108 -4.30 -5.21 17.50
N LEU A 109 -3.98 -6.48 17.35
CA LEU A 109 -4.87 -7.48 16.79
C LEU A 109 -6.01 -7.80 17.75
N HIS A 110 -7.22 -7.82 17.22
CA HIS A 110 -8.42 -8.21 17.95
C HIS A 110 -9.04 -9.43 17.27
N LYS A 111 -9.57 -10.35 18.07
CA LYS A 111 -10.36 -11.48 17.57
C LYS A 111 -11.81 -11.03 17.43
N ASP A 112 -12.40 -11.26 16.27
CA ASP A 112 -13.84 -11.12 16.09
C ASP A 112 -14.60 -12.33 16.68
N GLN A 113 -15.92 -12.26 16.67
CA GLN A 113 -16.80 -13.33 17.17
C GLN A 113 -16.66 -14.66 16.39
N GLN A 114 -16.07 -14.62 15.20
CA GLN A 114 -15.86 -15.76 14.31
C GLN A 114 -14.42 -16.31 14.42
N GLY A 115 -13.63 -15.78 15.35
CA GLY A 115 -12.24 -16.21 15.60
C GLY A 115 -11.23 -15.68 14.58
N SER A 116 -11.64 -14.82 13.64
CA SER A 116 -10.74 -14.15 12.70
C SER A 116 -10.05 -12.97 13.39
N GLN A 117 -8.77 -12.77 13.09
CA GLN A 117 -7.97 -11.68 13.64
C GLN A 117 -7.90 -10.52 12.64
N ALA A 118 -8.26 -9.33 13.10
CA ALA A 118 -8.12 -8.10 12.35
C ALA A 118 -7.74 -6.96 13.30
N ILE A 119 -7.09 -5.93 12.76
CA ILE A 119 -6.85 -4.70 13.50
C ILE A 119 -8.13 -3.92 13.74
N ILE A 120 -8.19 -3.18 14.86
CA ILE A 120 -9.16 -2.10 15.02
C ILE A 120 -8.60 -0.85 14.35
N THR A 121 -9.41 -0.26 13.46
CA THR A 121 -9.08 0.95 12.74
C THR A 121 -9.58 2.18 13.50
N LYS A 122 -8.91 3.31 13.27
CA LYS A 122 -9.24 4.62 13.84
C LYS A 122 -9.67 5.56 12.72
N SER A 123 -10.41 6.60 13.08
CA SER A 123 -10.69 7.75 12.22
C SER A 123 -10.04 9.01 12.75
N LEU A 124 -9.52 9.85 11.86
CA LEU A 124 -9.02 11.17 12.24
C LEU A 124 -10.18 12.05 12.73
N THR A 125 -9.94 12.75 13.84
CA THR A 125 -10.79 13.87 14.28
C THR A 125 -10.55 15.09 13.37
N PRO A 126 -11.39 16.14 13.42
CA PRO A 126 -11.13 17.38 12.68
C PRO A 126 -9.75 17.99 12.97
N ARG A 127 -9.26 17.88 14.22
CA ARG A 127 -7.89 18.29 14.60
C ARG A 127 -6.83 17.39 13.95
N GLY A 128 -7.10 16.08 13.86
CA GLY A 128 -6.23 15.14 13.16
C GLY A 128 -6.12 15.43 11.66
N TRP A 129 -7.24 15.78 11.02
CA TRP A 129 -7.25 16.25 9.63
C TRP A 129 -6.46 17.53 9.44
N LEU A 130 -6.63 18.52 10.33
CA LEU A 130 -5.84 19.76 10.27
C LEU A 130 -4.34 19.46 10.43
N ALA A 131 -3.96 18.60 11.38
CA ALA A 131 -2.57 18.20 11.58
C ALA A 131 -1.99 17.49 10.35
N LEU A 132 -2.77 16.62 9.69
CA LEU A 132 -2.38 15.95 8.45
C LEU A 132 -2.13 16.96 7.32
N LEU A 133 -3.06 17.89 7.11
CA LEU A 133 -2.94 18.93 6.08
C LEU A 133 -1.73 19.84 6.34
N LEU A 134 -1.50 20.23 7.59
CA LEU A 134 -0.32 21.01 7.98
C LEU A 134 0.97 20.23 7.77
N PHE A 135 1.01 18.95 8.15
CA PHE A 135 2.15 18.07 7.90
C PHE A 135 2.46 17.97 6.40
N MET A 136 1.45 17.77 5.56
CA MET A 136 1.64 17.70 4.11
C MET A 136 2.14 19.03 3.54
N ALA A 137 1.59 20.16 3.96
CA ALA A 137 1.98 21.48 3.46
C ALA A 137 3.43 21.84 3.87
N VAL A 138 3.77 21.69 5.15
CA VAL A 138 5.10 21.99 5.68
C VAL A 138 6.12 20.98 5.15
N GLY A 139 5.79 19.68 5.20
CA GLY A 139 6.65 18.61 4.71
C GLY A 139 6.99 18.78 3.24
N THR A 140 5.99 19.07 2.39
CA THR A 140 6.22 19.33 0.96
C THR A 140 7.14 20.53 0.77
N THR A 141 6.88 21.63 1.47
CA THR A 141 7.68 22.87 1.35
C THR A 141 9.14 22.65 1.73
N LEU A 142 9.40 21.94 2.84
CA LEU A 142 10.76 21.64 3.30
C LEU A 142 11.46 20.66 2.37
N PHE A 143 10.77 19.62 1.92
CA PHE A 143 11.36 18.60 1.06
C PHE A 143 11.66 19.14 -0.34
N VAL A 144 10.78 19.97 -0.91
CA VAL A 144 11.03 20.68 -2.18
C VAL A 144 12.29 21.55 -2.07
N GLN A 145 12.48 22.27 -0.96
CA GLN A 145 13.69 23.08 -0.75
C GLN A 145 14.95 22.22 -0.67
N ALA A 146 14.88 21.09 0.04
CA ALA A 146 15.99 20.14 0.10
C ALA A 146 16.34 19.57 -1.28
N LEU A 147 15.34 19.18 -2.07
CA LEU A 147 15.53 18.69 -3.43
C LEU A 147 16.15 19.76 -4.35
N LYS A 148 15.72 21.02 -4.23
CA LYS A 148 16.31 22.14 -4.99
C LYS A 148 17.76 22.38 -4.60
N ALA A 149 18.07 22.36 -3.31
CA ALA A 149 19.44 22.49 -2.81
C ALA A 149 20.34 21.34 -3.28
N ALA A 150 19.77 20.15 -3.47
CA ALA A 150 20.45 18.98 -4.02
C ALA A 150 20.54 18.96 -5.57
N GLY A 151 20.01 19.98 -6.26
CA GLY A 151 20.07 20.09 -7.73
C GLY A 151 18.99 19.30 -8.49
N GLY A 152 17.87 18.95 -7.85
CA GLY A 152 16.76 18.24 -8.49
C GLY A 152 16.05 19.06 -9.57
N SER A 153 15.54 18.39 -10.60
CA SER A 153 14.89 19.01 -11.77
C SER A 153 13.36 19.10 -11.66
N SER A 154 12.68 18.10 -11.09
CA SER A 154 11.21 18.04 -10.92
C SER A 154 10.77 18.16 -9.46
N THR A 155 11.43 19.04 -8.70
CA THR A 155 11.37 19.05 -7.23
C THR A 155 9.97 19.25 -6.65
N GLY A 156 9.08 19.95 -7.36
CA GLY A 156 7.75 20.30 -6.89
C GLY A 156 6.81 19.10 -6.78
N LEU A 157 6.56 18.43 -7.91
CA LEU A 157 5.71 17.25 -7.98
C LEU A 157 6.32 16.11 -7.14
N ASP A 158 7.62 15.87 -7.29
CA ASP A 158 8.35 14.82 -6.58
C ASP A 158 8.28 15.01 -5.06
N GLY A 159 8.34 16.26 -4.59
CA GLY A 159 8.23 16.55 -3.18
C GLY A 159 6.83 16.34 -2.63
N LEU A 160 5.79 16.71 -3.40
CA LEU A 160 4.41 16.47 -2.99
C LEU A 160 4.09 14.97 -2.92
N THR A 161 4.42 14.21 -3.96
CA THR A 161 4.12 12.77 -4.01
C THR A 161 4.85 12.01 -2.91
N THR A 162 6.13 12.32 -2.66
CA THR A 162 6.91 11.71 -1.57
C THR A 162 6.25 11.94 -0.21
N ILE A 163 5.82 13.16 0.08
CA ILE A 163 5.19 13.50 1.37
C ILE A 163 3.80 12.87 1.50
N ILE A 164 3.04 12.76 0.41
CA ILE A 164 1.77 12.01 0.41
C ILE A 164 2.04 10.54 0.75
N VAL A 165 3.07 9.90 0.18
CA VAL A 165 3.41 8.50 0.49
C VAL A 165 3.81 8.34 1.94
N VAL A 166 4.68 9.21 2.47
CA VAL A 166 5.09 9.17 3.88
C VAL A 166 3.87 9.31 4.79
N ALA A 167 2.97 10.25 4.49
CA ALA A 167 1.73 10.43 5.25
C ALA A 167 0.81 9.20 5.16
N ALA A 168 0.62 8.63 3.97
CA ALA A 168 -0.22 7.46 3.73
C ALA A 168 0.30 6.25 4.51
N GLN A 169 1.60 5.98 4.42
CA GLN A 169 2.25 4.87 5.11
C GLN A 169 2.22 5.05 6.63
N PHE A 170 2.44 6.27 7.12
CA PHE A 170 2.37 6.56 8.55
C PHE A 170 0.95 6.36 9.10
N LEU A 171 -0.07 6.88 8.42
CA LEU A 171 -1.47 6.67 8.78
C LEU A 171 -1.85 5.19 8.74
N MET A 172 -1.35 4.43 7.75
CA MET A 172 -1.56 2.99 7.66
C MET A 172 -0.98 2.27 8.88
N ILE A 173 0.29 2.51 9.22
CA ILE A 173 0.94 1.92 10.40
C ILE A 173 0.15 2.26 11.68
N LEU A 174 -0.29 3.51 11.79
CA LEU A 174 -1.10 3.97 12.91
C LEU A 174 -2.57 3.54 12.84
N ARG A 175 -2.97 2.78 11.82
CA ARG A 175 -4.32 2.21 11.64
C ARG A 175 -5.43 3.25 11.43
N TYR A 176 -5.12 4.41 10.84
CA TYR A 176 -6.12 5.42 10.47
C TYR A 176 -6.74 5.14 9.09
N ARG A 177 -8.06 5.10 8.98
CA ARG A 177 -8.75 4.83 7.69
C ARG A 177 -8.49 5.87 6.61
N GLU A 178 -8.15 7.10 7.00
CA GLU A 178 -7.88 8.19 6.06
C GLU A 178 -6.65 7.93 5.18
N GLN A 179 -5.79 6.96 5.53
CA GLN A 179 -4.69 6.50 4.67
C GLN A 179 -5.15 6.15 3.26
N TRP A 180 -6.33 5.55 3.12
CA TRP A 180 -6.86 5.13 1.83
C TRP A 180 -7.15 6.29 0.87
N VAL A 181 -7.48 7.48 1.39
CA VAL A 181 -7.68 8.67 0.54
C VAL A 181 -6.37 9.03 -0.16
N LEU A 182 -5.26 8.98 0.58
CA LEU A 182 -3.93 9.27 0.04
C LEU A 182 -3.49 8.19 -0.95
N TRP A 183 -3.76 6.92 -0.66
CA TRP A 183 -3.49 5.83 -1.60
C TRP A 183 -4.31 5.89 -2.88
N ILE A 184 -5.58 6.31 -2.84
CA ILE A 184 -6.39 6.53 -4.05
C ILE A 184 -5.71 7.55 -4.96
N ILE A 185 -5.28 8.69 -4.41
CA ILE A 185 -4.59 9.74 -5.16
C ILE A 185 -3.30 9.19 -5.77
N LEU A 186 -2.47 8.52 -4.97
CA LEU A 186 -1.20 7.94 -5.42
C LEU A 186 -1.40 6.88 -6.51
N ASN A 187 -2.38 5.99 -6.36
CA ASN A 187 -2.65 4.95 -7.36
C ASN A 187 -3.04 5.54 -8.71
N VAL A 188 -3.83 6.62 -8.74
CA VAL A 188 -4.14 7.33 -10.00
C VAL A 188 -2.87 7.89 -10.65
N LEU A 189 -1.99 8.51 -9.86
CA LEU A 189 -0.70 9.03 -10.36
C LEU A 189 0.20 7.90 -10.87
N SER A 190 0.27 6.77 -10.17
CA SER A 190 1.07 5.62 -10.56
C SER A 190 0.54 4.92 -11.82
N ILE A 191 -0.78 4.89 -12.05
CA ILE A 191 -1.36 4.40 -13.32
C ILE A 191 -0.84 5.23 -14.50
N ILE A 192 -0.79 6.56 -14.35
CA ILE A 192 -0.26 7.47 -15.37
C ILE A 192 1.25 7.26 -15.56
N LEU A 193 2.00 7.14 -14.46
CA LEU A 193 3.45 6.92 -14.48
C LEU A 193 3.83 5.63 -15.22
N TRP A 194 3.10 4.55 -14.96
CA TRP A 194 3.35 3.22 -15.52
C TRP A 194 2.51 2.90 -16.75
N ALA A 195 1.92 3.90 -17.43
CA ALA A 195 1.01 3.69 -18.57
C ALA A 195 1.61 2.86 -19.73
N LYS A 196 2.94 2.83 -19.84
CA LYS A 196 3.67 2.07 -20.87
C LYS A 196 4.12 0.67 -20.43
N THR A 197 3.83 0.28 -19.19
CA THR A 197 4.22 -1.02 -18.62
C THR A 197 2.97 -1.77 -18.18
N PRO A 198 2.40 -2.65 -19.04
CA PRO A 198 1.09 -3.28 -18.79
C PRO A 198 0.99 -3.97 -17.42
N ALA A 199 2.00 -4.72 -17.02
CA ALA A 199 2.02 -5.44 -15.75
C ALA A 199 1.92 -4.50 -14.54
N MET A 200 2.62 -3.36 -14.56
CA MET A 200 2.57 -2.36 -13.48
C MET A 200 1.28 -1.54 -13.53
N ASN A 201 0.83 -1.16 -14.72
CA ASN A 201 -0.43 -0.44 -14.89
C ASN A 201 -1.62 -1.27 -14.36
N LEU A 202 -1.64 -2.58 -14.64
CA LEU A 202 -2.65 -3.51 -14.15
C LEU A 202 -2.60 -3.62 -12.62
N MET A 203 -1.41 -3.78 -12.04
CA MET A 203 -1.20 -3.80 -10.58
C MET A 203 -1.76 -2.53 -9.93
N TYR A 204 -1.41 -1.34 -10.43
CA TYR A 204 -1.89 -0.08 -9.86
C TYR A 204 -3.39 0.15 -10.07
N SER A 205 -3.95 -0.35 -11.17
CA SER A 205 -5.40 -0.37 -11.39
C SER A 205 -6.11 -1.26 -10.36
N ALA A 206 -5.56 -2.45 -10.08
CA ALA A 206 -6.05 -3.31 -9.01
C ALA A 206 -5.92 -2.64 -7.63
N TYR A 207 -4.83 -1.92 -7.38
CA TYR A 207 -4.63 -1.17 -6.14
C TYR A 207 -5.65 -0.06 -5.97
N LEU A 208 -5.96 0.68 -7.03
CA LEU A 208 -6.97 1.76 -7.00
C LEU A 208 -8.34 1.20 -6.62
N LEU A 209 -8.74 0.10 -7.23
CA LEU A 209 -10.03 -0.51 -6.91
C LEU A 209 -10.03 -1.09 -5.48
N ASN A 210 -8.93 -1.72 -5.05
CA ASN A 210 -8.80 -2.20 -3.68
C ASN A 210 -8.73 -1.05 -2.66
N SER A 211 -8.18 0.12 -2.99
CA SER A 211 -8.11 1.24 -2.05
C SER A 211 -9.48 1.86 -1.79
N LEU A 212 -10.36 1.89 -2.81
CA LEU A 212 -11.78 2.20 -2.64
C LEU A 212 -12.46 1.20 -1.70
N TYR A 213 -12.24 -0.10 -1.93
CA TYR A 213 -12.76 -1.15 -1.04
C TYR A 213 -12.19 -1.04 0.38
N GLY A 214 -10.90 -0.75 0.51
CA GLY A 214 -10.20 -0.57 1.77
C GLY A 214 -10.79 0.57 2.58
N TYR A 215 -11.06 1.72 1.97
CA TYR A 215 -11.73 2.84 2.64
C TYR A 215 -13.11 2.42 3.18
N TYR A 216 -13.90 1.72 2.36
CA TYR A 216 -15.21 1.22 2.78
C TYR A 216 -15.11 0.20 3.92
N ASN A 217 -14.25 -0.81 3.79
CA ASN A 217 -14.11 -1.86 4.79
C ASN A 217 -13.52 -1.33 6.10
N TRP A 218 -12.53 -0.43 6.04
CA TRP A 218 -11.97 0.20 7.24
C TRP A 218 -12.94 1.14 7.94
N THR A 219 -13.90 1.73 7.22
CA THR A 219 -15.00 2.48 7.84
C THR A 219 -15.94 1.56 8.61
N LYS A 220 -16.13 0.31 8.18
CA LYS A 220 -16.88 -0.71 8.93
C LYS A 220 -16.11 -1.31 10.10
N LEU A 221 -14.78 -1.38 9.98
CA LEU A 221 -13.90 -1.84 11.06
C LEU A 221 -13.64 -0.76 12.13
N ALA A 222 -13.94 0.50 11.82
CA ALA A 222 -13.76 1.59 12.75
C ALA A 222 -14.80 1.48 13.87
N LYS A 223 -14.33 1.40 15.11
CA LYS A 223 -15.17 1.72 16.27
C LYS A 223 -14.98 3.19 16.58
N SER A 224 -16.11 3.88 16.80
CA SER A 224 -16.16 5.24 17.34
C SER A 224 -15.33 5.37 18.62
#